data_AF-A0A0Q8R9Y1-F1
#
_entry.id   AF-A0A0Q8R9Y1-F1
#
_cell.length_a   1.000
_cell.length_b   1.000
_cell.length_c   1.000
_cell.angle_alpha   90.00
_cell.angle_beta   90.00
_cell.angle_gamma   90.00
#
_symmetry.space_group_name_H-M   'P 1'
#
loop_
_entity.id
_entity.type
_entity.pdbx_description
1 polymer ?
#
loop_
_entity_poly.entity_id
_entity_poly.type
_entity_poly.pdbx_seq_one_letter_code
_entity_poly.pdbx_strand_id
1 'polypeptide(L)'
;METAAVLRGVAHFRRDLGDGSNEDAEWLALLHALELAASRDETDLILIGDSLSVIRQARGVQRGDCDRIARYRALARGFARVRLRHVGRSQNLAGIALDKARRGR
;
A
#
# COMPACT_ATOMS: atom_id res chain seq x y z
N MET A 1 -12.10 9.11 -1.43
CA MET A 1 -10.77 8.50 -1.67
C MET A 1 -10.94 7.07 -2.13
N GLU A 2 -9.98 6.59 -2.92
CA GLU A 2 -9.94 5.21 -3.43
C GLU A 2 -8.48 4.77 -3.44
N THR A 3 -8.25 3.48 -3.19
CA THR A 3 -6.91 2.89 -3.24
C THR A 3 -6.92 1.61 -4.05
N ALA A 4 -5.74 1.22 -4.50
CA ALA A 4 -5.54 -0.05 -5.16
C ALA A 4 -4.31 -0.76 -4.59
N ALA A 5 -4.33 -2.08 -4.65
CA ALA A 5 -3.17 -2.93 -4.42
C ALA A 5 -3.17 -4.02 -5.49
N VAL A 6 -1.98 -4.41 -5.95
CA VAL A 6 -1.83 -5.50 -6.92
C VAL A 6 -1.13 -6.66 -6.24
N LEU A 7 -1.79 -7.81 -6.22
CA LEU A 7 -1.26 -9.05 -5.65
C LEU A 7 -1.24 -10.12 -6.73
N ARG A 8 -0.06 -10.70 -7.00
CA ARG A 8 0.15 -11.72 -8.05
C ARG A 8 -0.45 -11.33 -9.42
N GLY A 9 -0.34 -10.04 -9.78
CA GLY A 9 -0.86 -9.51 -11.06
C GLY A 9 -2.34 -9.17 -11.07
N VAL A 10 -3.09 -9.44 -9.99
CA VAL A 10 -4.50 -9.11 -9.86
C VAL A 10 -4.66 -7.78 -9.13
N ALA A 11 -5.37 -6.84 -9.75
CA ALA A 11 -5.68 -5.55 -9.13
C ALA A 11 -6.89 -5.65 -8.21
N HIS A 12 -6.72 -5.18 -6.98
CA HIS A 12 -7.75 -5.09 -5.96
C HIS A 12 -7.97 -3.61 -5.62
N PHE A 13 -9.23 -3.21 -5.57
CA PHE A 13 -9.61 -1.82 -5.33
C PHE A 13 -10.40 -1.72 -4.04
N ARG A 14 -10.14 -0.67 -3.28
CA ARG A 14 -10.97 -0.25 -2.15
C ARG A 14 -11.51 1.14 -2.45
N ARG A 15 -12.84 1.25 -2.50
CA ARG A 15 -13.56 2.49 -2.82
C ARG A 15 -14.23 3.04 -1.56
N ASP A 16 -14.81 4.24 -1.70
CA ASP A 16 -15.63 4.87 -0.67
C ASP A 16 -14.92 5.10 0.67
N LEU A 17 -13.61 5.38 0.61
CA LEU A 17 -12.75 5.59 1.79
C LEU A 17 -12.89 6.99 2.43
N GLY A 18 -13.96 7.73 2.12
CA GLY A 18 -14.15 9.12 2.57
C GLY A 18 -13.10 10.09 2.02
N ASP A 19 -12.99 11.28 2.60
CA ASP A 19 -12.04 12.31 2.16
C ASP A 19 -10.70 12.21 2.90
N GLY A 20 -9.63 12.67 2.26
CA GLY A 20 -8.29 12.69 2.83
C GLY A 20 -7.23 13.14 1.85
N SER A 21 -6.01 13.25 2.35
CA SER A 21 -4.82 13.68 1.61
C SER A 21 -4.28 12.56 0.70
N ASN A 22 -3.38 12.93 -0.21
CA ASN A 22 -2.63 11.95 -1.00
C ASN A 22 -1.83 11.01 -0.09
N GLU A 23 -1.26 11.50 1.02
CA GLU A 23 -0.52 10.67 1.97
C GLU A 23 -1.45 9.67 2.68
N ASP A 24 -2.69 10.05 2.97
CA ASP A 24 -3.71 9.15 3.52
C ASP A 24 -4.02 8.02 2.54
N ALA A 25 -4.20 8.34 1.25
CA ALA A 25 -4.45 7.34 0.21
C ALA A 25 -3.28 6.36 0.07
N GLU A 26 -2.03 6.84 0.09
CA GLU A 26 -0.84 5.99 -0.02
C GLU A 26 -0.67 5.06 1.19
N TRP A 27 -0.92 5.57 2.41
CA TRP A 27 -0.94 4.73 3.60
C TRP A 27 -2.06 3.68 3.57
N LEU A 28 -3.27 4.07 3.17
CA LEU A 28 -4.39 3.16 3.04
C LEU A 28 -4.13 2.08 1.98
N ALA A 29 -3.44 2.41 0.88
CA ALA A 29 -3.02 1.45 -0.14
C ALA A 29 -2.00 0.44 0.41
N LEU A 30 -1.00 0.91 1.17
CA LEU A 30 -0.02 0.05 1.83
C LEU A 30 -0.68 -0.93 2.82
N LEU A 31 -1.57 -0.44 3.67
CA LEU A 31 -2.30 -1.26 4.64
C LEU A 31 -3.23 -2.25 3.93
N HIS A 32 -3.92 -1.82 2.87
CA HIS A 32 -4.76 -2.68 2.07
C HIS A 32 -3.97 -3.83 1.43
N ALA A 33 -2.75 -3.58 0.94
CA ALA A 33 -1.89 -4.62 0.38
C ALA A 33 -1.50 -5.68 1.42
N LEU A 34 -1.19 -5.27 2.65
CA LEU A 34 -0.91 -6.20 3.76
C LEU A 34 -2.14 -7.01 4.15
N GLU A 35 -3.31 -6.37 4.28
CA GLU A 35 -4.57 -7.06 4.59
C GLU A 35 -4.93 -8.09 3.52
N LEU A 36 -4.74 -7.76 2.24
CA LEU A 36 -4.95 -8.69 1.13
C LEU A 36 -3.98 -9.85 1.17
N ALA A 37 -2.70 -9.59 1.37
CA ALA A 37 -1.68 -10.64 1.46
C ALA A 37 -1.97 -11.60 2.63
N ALA A 38 -2.37 -11.07 3.79
CA ALA A 38 -2.78 -11.89 4.93
C ALA A 38 -4.00 -12.76 4.61
N SER A 39 -5.00 -12.22 3.90
CA SER A 39 -6.19 -12.98 3.48
C SER A 39 -5.91 -14.08 2.45
N ARG A 40 -4.68 -14.13 1.90
CA ARG A 40 -4.22 -15.10 0.90
C ARG A 40 -3.11 -16.00 1.44
N ASP A 41 -2.89 -16.00 2.75
CA ASP A 41 -1.87 -16.81 3.43
C ASP A 41 -0.44 -16.61 2.87
N GLU A 42 -0.16 -15.43 2.34
CA GLU A 42 1.18 -15.08 1.88
C GLU A 42 2.09 -14.85 3.09
N THR A 43 3.35 -15.27 3.00
CA THR A 43 4.28 -15.23 4.16
C THR A 43 5.59 -14.47 3.88
N ASP A 44 6.05 -14.38 2.63
CA ASP A 44 7.20 -13.55 2.21
C ASP A 44 6.71 -12.50 1.20
N LEU A 45 6.77 -11.23 1.60
CA LEU A 45 6.26 -10.11 0.83
C LEU A 45 7.35 -9.15 0.37
N ILE A 46 7.19 -8.68 -0.86
CA ILE A 46 7.84 -7.47 -1.36
C ILE A 46 6.73 -6.46 -1.68
N LEU A 47 6.57 -5.48 -0.79
CA LEU A 47 5.65 -4.37 -0.95
C LEU A 47 6.31 -3.31 -1.83
N ILE A 48 5.71 -3.04 -2.99
CA ILE A 48 6.23 -2.12 -4.00
C ILE A 48 5.29 -0.91 -4.09
N GLY A 49 5.84 0.30 -4.01
CA GLY A 49 5.09 1.55 -4.14
C GLY A 49 5.95 2.71 -4.64
N ASP A 50 5.30 3.78 -5.07
CA ASP A 50 5.93 5.01 -5.59
C ASP A 50 5.98 6.16 -4.58
N SER A 51 5.24 6.05 -3.48
CA SER A 51 5.33 7.03 -2.38
C SER A 51 6.59 6.81 -1.52
N LEU A 52 7.63 7.58 -1.82
CA LEU A 52 8.89 7.55 -1.06
C LEU A 52 8.69 7.97 0.41
N SER A 53 7.79 8.91 0.68
CA SER A 53 7.44 9.35 2.05
C SER A 53 6.90 8.19 2.87
N VAL A 54 5.86 7.51 2.37
CA VAL A 54 5.25 6.37 3.06
C VAL A 54 6.24 5.22 3.26
N ILE A 55 7.08 4.93 2.25
CA ILE A 55 8.13 3.90 2.36
C ILE A 55 9.15 4.26 3.46
N ARG A 56 9.59 5.52 3.54
CA ARG A 56 10.55 5.95 4.56
C ARG A 56 9.94 5.94 5.96
N GLN A 57 8.68 6.33 6.09
CA GLN A 57 7.96 6.27 7.37
C GLN A 57 7.74 4.83 7.84
N ALA A 58 7.29 3.94 6.95
CA ALA A 58 7.10 2.52 7.25
C ALA A 58 8.42 1.82 7.63
N ARG A 59 9.55 2.23 7.03
CA ARG A 59 10.91 1.79 7.42
C ARG A 59 11.39 2.38 8.75
N GLY A 60 10.71 3.39 9.30
CA GLY A 60 11.17 4.12 10.49
C GLY A 60 12.32 5.09 10.24
N VAL A 61 12.61 5.43 8.98
CA VAL A 61 13.67 6.38 8.59
C VAL A 61 13.16 7.83 8.65
N GLN A 62 11.85 8.03 8.49
CA GLN A 62 11.20 9.33 8.54
C GLN A 62 10.10 9.30 9.60
N ARG A 63 9.89 10.44 10.30
CA ARG A 63 8.74 10.61 11.18
C ARG A 63 7.46 10.65 10.35
N GLY A 64 6.38 10.12 10.91
CA GLY A 64 5.08 10.06 10.28
C GLY A 64 4.00 9.85 11.33
N ASP A 65 2.79 9.58 10.85
CA ASP A 65 1.65 9.26 11.69
C ASP A 65 1.92 7.98 12.52
N CYS A 66 1.96 8.14 13.85
CA CYS A 66 2.25 7.07 14.79
C CYS A 66 1.25 5.93 14.71
N ASP A 67 -0.04 6.22 14.50
CA ASP A 67 -1.10 5.21 14.49
C ASP A 67 -1.02 4.36 13.23
N ARG A 68 -0.72 4.99 12.08
CA ARG A 68 -0.50 4.27 10.80
C ARG A 68 0.74 3.40 10.86
N ILE A 69 1.83 3.92 11.42
CA ILE A 69 3.07 3.16 11.60
C ILE A 69 2.83 1.98 12.55
N ALA A 70 2.10 2.19 13.65
CA ALA A 70 1.76 1.12 14.58
C ALA A 70 0.90 0.03 13.92
N ARG A 71 -0.13 0.43 13.16
CA ARG A 71 -0.99 -0.50 12.42
C ARG A 71 -0.20 -1.27 11.35
N TYR A 72 0.66 -0.60 10.59
CA TYR A 72 1.57 -1.24 9.64
C TYR A 72 2.45 -2.30 10.32
N ARG A 73 3.08 -1.95 11.45
CA ARG A 73 3.93 -2.87 12.21
C ARG A 73 3.14 -4.06 12.76
N ALA A 74 1.92 -3.84 13.24
CA ALA A 74 1.06 -4.90 13.74
C ALA A 74 0.72 -5.92 12.63
N LEU A 75 0.33 -5.44 11.45
CA LEU A 75 0.06 -6.29 10.29
C LEU A 75 1.33 -6.99 9.78
N ALA A 76 2.45 -6.26 9.69
CA ALA A 76 3.72 -6.78 9.18
C ALA A 76 4.26 -7.94 10.04
N ARG A 77 3.95 -7.99 11.34
CA ARG A 77 4.33 -9.11 12.23
C ARG A 77 3.66 -10.43 11.88
N GLY A 78 2.56 -10.41 11.12
CA GLY A 78 1.89 -11.62 10.64
C GLY A 78 2.64 -12.34 9.52
N PHE A 79 3.68 -11.73 8.96
CA PHE A 79 4.44 -12.27 7.85
C PHE A 79 5.83 -12.72 8.31
N ALA A 80 6.32 -13.82 7.74
CA ALA A 80 7.69 -14.28 7.98
C ALA A 80 8.72 -13.26 7.47
N ARG A 81 8.40 -12.56 6.38
CA ARG A 81 9.26 -11.52 5.83
C ARG A 81 8.47 -10.45 5.10
N VAL A 82 8.80 -9.19 5.35
CA VAL A 82 8.26 -8.03 4.61
C VAL A 82 9.42 -7.14 4.16
N ARG A 83 9.51 -6.89 2.85
CA ARG A 83 10.46 -5.96 2.25
C ARG A 83 9.70 -4.82 1.59
N LEU A 84 10.19 -3.60 1.72
CA LEU A 84 9.64 -2.42 1.03
C LEU A 84 10.53 -2.04 -0.14
N ARG A 85 9.98 -1.77 -1.32
CA ARG A 85 10.74 -1.27 -2.48
C ARG A 85 10.06 -0.05 -3.08
N HIS A 86 10.85 1.00 -3.27
CA HIS A 86 10.42 2.18 -4.00
C HIS A 86 10.62 1.97 -5.50
N VAL A 87 9.64 2.39 -6.30
CA VAL A 87 9.70 2.40 -7.77
C VAL A 87 9.14 3.73 -8.29
N GLY A 88 9.39 4.05 -9.57
CA GLY A 88 8.77 5.21 -10.19
C GLY A 88 7.25 5.03 -10.39
N ARG A 89 6.50 6.14 -10.51
CA ARG A 89 5.04 6.13 -10.77
C ARG A 89 4.65 5.26 -11.95
N SER A 90 5.42 5.31 -13.05
CA SER A 90 5.20 4.53 -14.27
C SER A 90 5.43 3.02 -14.11
N GLN A 91 5.97 2.59 -12.96
CA GLN A 91 6.22 1.19 -12.62
C GLN A 91 5.30 0.69 -11.49
N ASN A 92 4.59 1.59 -10.80
CA ASN A 92 3.65 1.20 -9.76
C ASN A 92 2.35 0.67 -10.39
N LEU A 93 2.22 -0.66 -10.46
CA LEU A 93 1.05 -1.33 -11.01
C LEU A 93 -0.25 -0.93 -10.30
N ALA A 94 -0.23 -0.68 -8.99
CA ALA A 94 -1.41 -0.26 -8.25
C ALA A 94 -1.85 1.15 -8.66
N GLY A 95 -0.91 2.09 -8.76
CA GLY A 95 -1.17 3.44 -9.26
C GLY A 95 -1.71 3.42 -10.68
N ILE A 96 -1.10 2.65 -11.57
CA ILE A 96 -1.54 2.48 -12.97
C ILE A 96 -2.95 1.89 -13.03
N ALA A 97 -3.24 0.84 -12.25
CA ALA A 97 -4.55 0.21 -12.22
C ALA A 97 -5.63 1.18 -11.72
N LEU A 98 -5.33 1.96 -10.69
CA LEU A 98 -6.24 2.97 -10.15
C LEU A 98 -6.52 4.10 -11.15
N ASP A 99 -5.48 4.61 -11.80
CA ASP A 99 -5.62 5.67 -12.81
C ASP A 99 -6.43 5.18 -14.02
N LYS A 100 -6.24 3.93 -14.45
CA LYS A 100 -7.08 3.31 -15.49
C LYS A 100 -8.54 3.17 -15.06
N ALA A 101 -8.80 2.71 -13.83
CA ALA A 101 -10.15 2.56 -13.30
C ALA A 101 -10.89 3.90 -13.14
N ARG A 102 -10.16 5.01 -12.93
CA ARG A 102 -10.74 6.36 -12.89
C ARG A 102 -11.08 6.92 -14.26
N ARG A 103 -10.27 6.64 -15.28
CA ARG A 103 -10.49 7.11 -16.66
C ARG A 103 -11.61 6.36 -17.40
N GLY A 104 -11.92 5.14 -16.97
CA GLY A 104 -13.00 4.33 -17.54
C GLY A 104 -14.38 4.56 -16.88
N ARG A 105 -14.49 5.55 -15.98
CA ARG A 105 -15.76 6.08 -15.47
C ARG A 105 -16.17 7.29 -16.29
#